data_AF-A0A2H9TC51-F1
#
_entry.id   AF-A0A2H9TC51-F1
#
_cell.length_a   1.000
_cell.length_b   1.000
_cell.length_c   1.000
_cell.angle_alpha   90.00
_cell.angle_beta   90.00
_cell.angle_gamma   90.00
#
_symmetry.space_group_name_H-M   'P 1'
#
loop_
_entity.id
_entity.type
_entity.pdbx_description
1 polymer ?
#
loop_
_entity_poly.entity_id
_entity_poly.type
_entity_poly.pdbx_seq_one_letter_code
_entity_poly.pdbx_strand_id
1 'polypeptide(L)' 'MRKKVTRPTTALCNLPIYTGFLLCESKSATCTRLGELENMSHNSVNCSLQHEDFTPKDLFMGQQKS' A
#
# COMPACT_ATOMS: atom_id res chain seq x y z
N MET A 1 5.13 1.91 16.46
CA MET A 1 4.17 2.94 16.91
C MET A 1 3.19 3.20 15.76
N ARG A 2 1.94 2.71 15.83
CA ARG A 2 0.94 2.93 14.77
C ARG A 2 0.35 4.34 14.92
N LYS A 3 0.38 5.14 13.86
CA LYS A 3 -0.23 6.49 13.90
C LYS A 3 -1.73 6.34 13.80
N LYS A 4 -2.48 6.85 14.79
CA LYS A 4 -3.94 6.97 14.70
C LYS A 4 -4.25 7.92 13.55
N VAL A 5 -4.88 7.40 12.51
CA VAL A 5 -5.30 8.17 11.35
C VAL A 5 -6.43 9.11 11.76
N THR A 6 -6.15 10.41 11.81
CA THR A 6 -7.15 11.46 12.08
C THR A 6 -7.42 12.33 10.87
N ARG A 7 -6.70 12.12 9.76
CA ARG A 7 -6.80 12.89 8.51
C ARG A 7 -6.70 11.96 7.30
N PRO A 8 -7.36 12.30 6.18
CA PRO A 8 -7.21 11.56 4.93
C PRO A 8 -5.73 11.52 4.51
N THR A 9 -5.30 10.39 3.95
CA THR A 9 -3.91 10.21 3.52
C THR A 9 -3.60 11.15 2.36
N THR A 10 -2.42 11.77 2.39
CA THR A 10 -1.85 12.47 1.22
C THR A 10 -0.93 11.54 0.42
N ALA A 11 -0.90 10.25 0.77
CA ALA A 11 -0.18 9.26 -0.01
C ALA A 11 -0.81 9.16 -1.40
N LEU A 12 0.04 9.24 -2.41
CA LEU A 12 -0.33 8.96 -3.80
C LEU A 12 -0.65 7.47 -4.00
N CYS A 13 -0.09 6.60 -3.15
CA CYS A 13 -0.33 5.16 -3.19
C CYS A 13 -1.62 4.81 -2.44
N ASN A 14 -2.44 3.93 -3.02
CA ASN A 14 -3.66 3.37 -2.41
C ASN A 14 -3.64 1.83 -2.45
N LEU A 15 -4.51 1.18 -1.67
CA LEU A 15 -4.60 -0.29 -1.61
C LEU A 15 -4.77 -0.96 -2.98
N PRO A 16 -5.66 -0.49 -3.89
CA PRO A 16 -5.81 -1.08 -5.21
C PRO A 16 -4.52 -1.11 -6.02
N ILE A 17 -3.76 0.00 -6.04
CA ILE A 17 -2.46 0.08 -6.73
C ILE A 17 -1.47 -0.92 -6.11
N TYR A 18 -1.35 -0.92 -4.78
CA TYR A 18 -0.43 -1.82 -4.08
C TYR A 18 -0.79 -3.31 -4.28
N THR A 19 -2.08 -3.64 -4.25
CA THR A 19 -2.59 -4.99 -4.46
C THR A 19 -2.36 -5.45 -5.90
N GLY A 20 -2.66 -4.59 -6.89
CA GLY A 20 -2.38 -4.89 -8.29
C GLY A 20 -0.90 -5.12 -8.55
N PHE A 21 -0.03 -4.31 -7.93
CA PHE A 21 1.41 -4.51 -7.99
C PHE A 21 1.84 -5.86 -7.40
N LEU A 22 1.33 -6.25 -6.23
CA LEU A 22 1.62 -7.55 -5.61
C LEU A 22 1.21 -8.73 -6.49
N LEU A 23 0.10 -8.60 -7.21
CA LEU A 23 -0.39 -9.64 -8.13
C LEU A 23 0.50 -9.75 -9.38
N CYS A 24 0.99 -8.63 -9.91
CA CYS A 24 1.86 -8.60 -11.08
C CYS A 24 3.32 -8.97 -10.77
N GLU A 25 3.87 -8.50 -9.64
CA GLU A 25 5.29 -8.58 -9.25
C GLU A 25 5.49 -9.40 -7.96
N SER A 26 4.86 -10.58 -7.89
CA SER A 26 4.87 -11.45 -6.70
C SER A 26 6.26 -11.87 -6.20
N LYS A 27 7.29 -11.84 -7.06
CA LYS A 27 8.66 -12.27 -6.72
C LYS A 27 9.57 -11.15 -6.19
N SER A 28 9.26 -9.89 -6.48
CA SER A 28 10.14 -8.74 -6.21
C SER A 28 9.38 -7.54 -5.64
N ALA A 29 8.27 -7.82 -4.94
CA ALA A 29 7.37 -6.80 -4.41
C ALA A 29 8.02 -5.99 -3.27
N THR A 30 8.71 -4.92 -3.66
CA THR A 30 9.28 -3.94 -2.73
C THR A 30 8.59 -2.59 -2.91
N CYS A 31 8.46 -1.83 -1.82
CA CYS A 31 7.89 -0.47 -1.86
C CYS A 31 8.72 0.47 -2.73
N THR A 32 10.04 0.23 -2.85
CA THR A 32 10.93 0.98 -3.75
C THR A 32 10.58 0.70 -5.21
N ARG A 33 10.39 -0.58 -5.58
CA ARG A 33 10.03 -0.96 -6.93
C ARG A 33 8.67 -0.41 -7.36
N LEU A 34 7.68 -0.43 -6.45
CA LEU A 34 6.40 0.21 -6.70
C LEU A 34 6.54 1.73 -6.87
N GLY A 35 7.37 2.36 -6.04
CA GLY A 35 7.66 3.79 -6.16
C GLY A 35 8.26 4.18 -7.51
N GLU A 36 9.19 3.37 -8.03
CA GLU A 36 9.75 3.55 -9.38
C GLU A 36 8.71 3.39 -10.48
N LEU A 37 7.82 2.41 -10.38
CA LEU A 37 6.82 2.10 -11.40
C LEU A 37 5.73 3.17 -11.49
N GLU A 38 5.25 3.62 -10.33
CA GLU A 38 4.13 4.56 -10.22
C GLU A 38 4.58 6.02 -10.09
N ASN A 39 5.90 6.28 -10.19
CA ASN A 39 6.51 7.60 -9.97
C ASN A 39 6.13 8.22 -8.62
N MET A 40 6.15 7.40 -7.56
CA MET A 40 5.80 7.78 -6.18
C MET A 40 6.98 7.56 -5.24
N SER A 41 7.04 8.32 -4.15
CA SER A 41 8.06 8.07 -3.13
C SER A 41 7.77 6.77 -2.37
N HIS A 42 8.83 6.06 -1.98
CA HIS A 42 8.74 4.93 -1.04
C HIS A 42 7.92 5.28 0.21
N ASN A 43 8.08 6.50 0.72
CA ASN A 43 7.34 6.99 1.88
C ASN A 43 5.83 7.06 1.63
N SER A 44 5.39 7.40 0.41
CA SER A 44 3.98 7.38 0.02
C SER A 44 3.39 5.97 0.17
N VAL A 45 4.09 4.94 -0.34
CA VAL A 45 3.67 3.54 -0.21
C VAL A 45 3.61 3.12 1.26
N ASN A 46 4.67 3.38 2.02
CA ASN A 46 4.71 3.02 3.44
C ASN A 46 3.63 3.75 4.27
N CYS A 47 3.36 5.02 3.97
CA CYS A 47 2.28 5.77 4.62
C CYS A 47 0.91 5.16 4.31
N SER A 48 0.67 4.73 3.07
CA SER A 48 -0.57 4.06 2.67
C SER A 48 -0.78 2.75 3.44
N LEU A 49 0.23 1.88 3.47
CA LEU A 49 0.17 0.60 4.20
C LEU A 49 -0.08 0.77 5.70
N GLN A 50 0.54 1.78 6.30
CA GLN A 50 0.34 2.10 7.72
C GLN A 50 -1.03 2.73 8.00
N HIS A 51 -1.58 3.48 7.05
CA HIS A 51 -2.88 4.14 7.17
C HIS A 51 -4.03 3.14 7.06
N GLU A 52 -3.94 2.20 6.12
CA GLU A 52 -4.96 1.18 5.86
C GLU A 52 -4.82 -0.06 6.77
N ASP A 53 -3.83 -0.06 7.68
CA ASP A 53 -3.39 -1.21 8.48
C ASP A 53 -3.27 -2.46 7.60
N PHE A 54 -2.60 -2.32 6.45
CA PHE A 54 -2.52 -3.38 5.45
C PHE A 54 -1.78 -4.58 6.03
N THR A 55 -2.42 -5.74 5.91
CA THR A 55 -1.85 -7.04 6.27
C THR A 55 -1.87 -7.98 5.08
N PRO A 56 -0.99 -8.98 5.03
CA PRO A 56 -1.01 -9.98 3.96
C PRO A 56 -2.37 -10.69 3.80
N LYS A 57 -3.20 -10.74 4.85
CA LYS A 57 -4.55 -11.34 4.80
C LYS A 57 -5.52 -10.51 3.95
N ASP A 58 -5.34 -9.20 3.90
CA ASP A 58 -6.17 -8.30 3.09
C ASP A 58 -6.03 -8.62 1.58
N LEU A 59 -4.91 -9.22 1.16
CA LEU A 59 -4.69 -9.68 -0.21
C LEU A 59 -5.58 -10.89 -0.59
N PHE A 60 -5.87 -11.77 0.36
CA PHE A 60 -6.56 -13.04 0.11
C PHE A 60 -8.05 -13.02 0.46
N MET A 61 -8.46 -12.20 1.44
CA MET A 61 -9.83 -12.21 1.94
C MET A 61 -10.80 -11.32 1.16
N GLY A 62 -10.33 -10.65 0.10
CA GLY A 62 -11.09 -9.63 -0.61
C GLY A 62 -11.18 -8.35 0.22
N GLN A 63 -10.88 -7.22 -0.41
CA GLN A 63 -10.75 -5.91 0.25
C GLN A 63 -12.11 -5.47 0.84
N GLN A 64 -12.37 -5.81 2.10
CA GLN A 64 -13.47 -5.27 2.90
C GLN A 64 -12.87 -4.45 4.04
N LYS A 65 -12.36 -3.26 3.73
CA LYS A 65 -12.14 -2.21 4.72
C LYS A 65 -12.92 -0.98 4.25
N SER A 66 -13.77 -0.50 5.16
CA SER A 66 -14.81 0.51 4.96
C SER A 66 -14.27 1.92 4.85
#